data_AF-A0A1K1NWQ5-F1
#
_entry.id   AF-A0A1K1NWQ5-F1
#
_cell.length_a   1.000
_cell.length_b   1.000
_cell.length_c   1.000
_cell.angle_alpha   90.00
_cell.angle_beta   90.00
_cell.angle_gamma   90.00
#
_symmetry.space_group_name_H-M   'P 1'
#
loop_
_entity.id
_entity.type
_entity.pdbx_description
1 polymer ?
#
loop_
_entity_poly.entity_id
_entity_poly.type
_entity_poly.pdbx_seq_one_letter_code
_entity_poly.pdbx_strand_id
1 'polypeptide(L)'
;MYLTIILGLVVLRQLRTWATAKFSLTAFPSSLLSHLGLFIALTTATLGSADMLRVKMVTAKGAPEWRAMDQQGMIIELPFTIELRQFIMETYDDGKPKRYASDILIQDKTDKNIQATIDVNKPLDIDGWKIYQFGYDTRMGAKSQTSILELVYDPWLPIVYAGIYLLLGSVILMLLRVIPWKGSVQQARKHPKRAILLFTLIMACFICIHHFMPILHSSTLVPALQSPWFVPHIVAYMLAYTLLGAAAVMSVLSLTTSFKHMSVLNNLVYAGLAFMTIGMLFGALWAKEAWGHYWAWDPKETWAAITWFSYLGYIHYRLIPNHKEKLALWMLLISFALLQMCWWGIKFLPAAQESSVHVYN
;
A
#
# COMPACT_ATOMS: atom_id res chain seq x y z
N MET A 1 18.31 0.22 10.61
CA MET A 1 18.89 -0.81 11.49
C MET A 1 18.33 -0.80 12.92
N TYR A 2 18.27 0.34 13.63
CA TYR A 2 17.76 0.37 15.02
C TYR A 2 16.31 -0.11 15.18
N LEU A 3 15.40 0.29 14.28
CA LEU A 3 14.00 -0.13 14.32
C LEU A 3 13.84 -1.65 14.18
N THR A 4 14.56 -2.28 13.25
CA THR A 4 14.49 -3.74 13.02
C THR A 4 15.04 -4.52 14.22
N ILE A 5 16.09 -4.02 14.88
CA ILE A 5 16.61 -4.62 16.13
C ILE A 5 15.55 -4.56 17.24
N ILE A 6 14.94 -3.39 17.46
CA ILE A 6 13.89 -3.23 18.48
C ILE A 6 12.70 -4.14 18.19
N LEU A 7 12.24 -4.20 16.94
CA LEU A 7 11.17 -5.09 16.52
C LEU A 7 11.52 -6.55 16.76
N GLY A 8 12.74 -6.98 16.41
CA GLY A 8 13.22 -8.34 16.66
C GLY A 8 13.21 -8.70 18.15
N LEU A 9 13.70 -7.81 19.03
CA LEU A 9 13.65 -8.00 20.48
C LEU A 9 12.22 -8.10 21.01
N VAL A 10 11.30 -7.28 20.50
CA VAL A 10 9.88 -7.31 20.85
C VAL A 10 9.22 -8.62 20.40
N VAL A 11 9.54 -9.11 19.20
CA VAL A 11 9.06 -10.40 18.69
C VAL A 11 9.56 -11.55 19.58
N LEU A 12 10.86 -11.58 19.90
CA LEU A 12 11.45 -12.61 20.77
C LEU A 12 10.80 -12.62 22.16
N ARG A 13 10.57 -11.44 22.74
CA ARG A 13 9.88 -11.30 24.03
C ARG A 13 8.45 -11.85 23.95
N GLN A 14 7.69 -11.51 22.90
CA GLN A 14 6.33 -11.98 22.71
C GLN A 14 6.25 -13.49 22.47
N LEU A 15 7.17 -14.05 21.68
CA LEU A 15 7.30 -15.50 21.47
C LEU A 15 7.55 -16.24 22.77
N ARG A 16 8.48 -15.74 23.60
CA ARG A 16 8.76 -16.34 24.92
C ARG A 16 7.52 -16.35 25.82
N THR A 17 6.80 -15.24 25.90
CA THR A 17 5.57 -15.16 26.72
C THR A 17 4.47 -16.08 26.21
N TRP A 18 4.35 -16.22 24.89
CA TRP A 18 3.35 -17.09 24.28
C TRP A 18 3.69 -18.58 24.43
N ALA A 19 4.95 -18.96 24.25
CA ALA A 19 5.42 -20.33 24.43
C ALA A 19 5.18 -20.86 25.86
N THR A 20 5.16 -19.97 26.85
CA THR A 20 4.85 -20.30 28.24
C THR A 20 3.35 -20.30 28.58
N ALA A 21 2.49 -19.83 27.67
CA ALA A 21 1.04 -19.79 27.88
C ALA A 21 0.38 -21.09 27.38
N LYS A 22 -0.71 -21.56 28.04
CA LYS A 22 -1.48 -22.71 27.55
C LYS A 22 -1.96 -22.44 26.11
N PHE A 23 -1.56 -23.32 25.18
CA PHE A 23 -1.84 -23.18 23.75
C PHE A 23 -3.35 -23.08 23.48
N SER A 24 -3.79 -21.99 22.87
CA SER A 24 -5.15 -21.83 22.35
C SER A 24 -5.12 -20.96 21.08
N LEU A 25 -5.69 -21.48 19.98
CA LEU A 25 -5.81 -20.76 18.71
C LEU A 25 -6.64 -19.47 18.84
N THR A 26 -7.60 -19.41 19.75
CA THR A 26 -8.40 -18.18 20.00
C THR A 26 -7.61 -17.11 20.77
N ALA A 27 -6.53 -17.50 21.43
CA ALA A 27 -5.66 -16.62 22.20
C ALA A 27 -4.44 -16.11 21.42
N PHE A 28 -4.30 -16.44 20.13
CA PHE A 28 -3.12 -16.07 19.36
C PHE A 28 -2.94 -14.54 19.30
N PRO A 29 -1.83 -13.96 19.78
CA PRO A 29 -1.69 -12.51 19.90
C PRO A 29 -1.54 -11.85 18.52
N SER A 30 -2.53 -11.06 18.09
CA SER A 30 -2.45 -10.23 16.88
C SER A 30 -1.26 -9.26 16.92
N SER A 31 -0.83 -8.85 18.11
CA SER A 31 0.39 -8.06 18.32
C SER A 31 1.66 -8.80 17.91
N LEU A 32 1.77 -10.10 18.16
CA LEU A 32 2.94 -10.88 17.74
C LEU A 32 3.00 -10.95 16.22
N LEU A 33 1.87 -11.21 15.58
CA LEU A 33 1.80 -11.36 14.12
C LEU A 33 2.11 -10.05 13.39
N SER A 34 1.62 -8.92 13.92
CA SER A 34 1.93 -7.59 13.37
C SER A 34 3.41 -7.23 13.51
N HIS A 35 4.01 -7.46 14.69
CA HIS A 35 5.43 -7.17 14.90
C HIS A 35 6.34 -8.11 14.11
N LEU A 36 6.00 -9.41 14.02
CA LEU A 36 6.75 -10.38 13.23
C LEU A 36 6.63 -10.06 11.73
N GLY A 37 5.43 -9.77 11.24
CA GLY A 37 5.22 -9.39 9.86
C GLY A 37 5.99 -8.11 9.48
N LEU A 38 5.93 -7.08 10.33
CA LEU A 38 6.70 -5.84 10.13
C LEU A 38 8.21 -6.09 10.20
N PHE A 39 8.67 -6.91 11.15
CA PHE A 39 10.08 -7.27 11.29
C PHE A 39 10.59 -7.98 10.03
N ILE A 40 9.86 -8.98 9.54
CA ILE A 40 10.21 -9.70 8.31
C ILE A 40 10.24 -8.73 7.14
N ALA A 41 9.15 -7.99 6.90
CA ALA A 41 9.03 -7.09 5.76
C ALA A 41 10.13 -6.02 5.73
N LEU A 42 10.42 -5.38 6.87
CA LEU A 42 11.46 -4.35 6.94
C LEU A 42 12.87 -4.95 6.83
N THR A 43 13.14 -6.07 7.50
CA THR A 43 14.47 -6.68 7.47
C THR A 43 14.80 -7.19 6.07
N THR A 44 13.86 -7.90 5.42
CA THR A 44 14.08 -8.40 4.07
C THR A 44 14.04 -7.31 3.02
N ALA A 45 13.29 -6.23 3.20
CA ALA A 45 13.40 -5.06 2.33
C ALA A 45 14.80 -4.41 2.44
N THR A 46 15.35 -4.31 3.67
CA THR A 46 16.68 -3.72 3.87
C THR A 46 17.80 -4.60 3.33
N LEU A 47 17.77 -5.91 3.58
CA LEU A 47 18.78 -6.84 3.06
C LEU A 47 18.61 -7.02 1.55
N GLY A 48 17.36 -7.18 1.10
CA GLY A 48 17.05 -7.33 -0.31
C GLY A 48 17.40 -6.13 -1.15
N SER A 49 17.40 -4.91 -0.61
CA SER A 49 17.89 -3.75 -1.37
C SER A 49 19.36 -3.84 -1.78
N ALA A 50 20.17 -4.65 -1.11
CA ALA A 50 21.58 -4.88 -1.47
C ALA A 50 21.73 -5.91 -2.60
N ASP A 51 20.84 -6.93 -2.65
CA ASP A 51 20.88 -7.99 -3.65
C ASP A 51 19.96 -7.72 -4.85
N MET A 52 19.08 -6.72 -4.76
CA MET A 52 18.13 -6.36 -5.81
C MET A 52 18.87 -5.64 -6.94
N LEU A 53 18.70 -6.15 -8.16
CA LEU A 53 19.15 -5.46 -9.37
C LEU A 53 17.95 -4.80 -10.05
N ARG A 54 18.08 -3.51 -10.33
CA ARG A 54 17.09 -2.74 -11.07
C ARG A 54 17.77 -2.03 -12.22
N VAL A 55 17.37 -2.37 -13.43
CA VAL A 55 17.97 -1.85 -14.66
C VAL A 55 16.89 -1.42 -15.64
N LYS A 56 17.20 -0.44 -16.48
CA LYS A 56 16.33 0.03 -17.56
C LYS A 56 16.91 -0.37 -18.90
N MET A 57 16.08 -0.96 -19.74
CA MET A 57 16.43 -1.33 -21.10
C MET A 57 15.58 -0.50 -22.07
N VAL A 58 16.23 0.05 -23.09
CA VAL A 58 15.54 0.70 -24.20
C VAL A 58 15.59 -0.26 -25.38
N THR A 59 14.45 -0.82 -25.75
CA THR A 59 14.33 -1.73 -26.90
C THR A 59 13.79 -0.97 -28.09
N ALA A 60 14.34 -1.23 -29.27
CA ALA A 60 13.87 -0.68 -30.53
C ALA A 60 13.23 -1.77 -31.39
N LYS A 61 12.26 -1.40 -32.21
CA LYS A 61 11.51 -2.35 -33.04
C LYS A 61 12.44 -3.10 -33.98
N GLY A 62 12.41 -4.44 -33.93
CA GLY A 62 13.22 -5.30 -34.80
C GLY A 62 14.69 -5.43 -34.41
N ALA A 63 15.12 -4.80 -33.31
CA ALA A 63 16.49 -4.81 -32.83
C ALA A 63 16.56 -5.56 -31.48
N PRO A 64 17.17 -6.77 -31.44
CA PRO A 64 17.42 -7.47 -30.19
C PRO A 64 18.39 -6.69 -29.30
N GLU A 65 18.04 -6.50 -28.03
CA GLU A 65 18.86 -5.79 -27.06
C GLU A 65 19.05 -6.64 -25.79
N TRP A 66 20.29 -6.70 -25.29
CA TRP A 66 20.66 -7.47 -24.08
C TRP A 66 21.34 -6.58 -23.03
N ARG A 67 21.61 -5.32 -23.37
CA ARG A 67 22.23 -4.35 -22.45
C ARG A 67 21.14 -3.55 -21.76
N ALA A 68 21.28 -3.41 -20.45
CA ALA A 68 20.44 -2.54 -19.65
C ALA A 68 21.31 -1.61 -18.79
N MET A 69 20.75 -0.48 -18.39
CA MET A 69 21.45 0.55 -17.64
C MET A 69 20.92 0.58 -16.20
N ASP A 70 21.81 0.58 -15.21
CA ASP A 70 21.44 0.74 -13.81
C ASP A 70 21.12 2.20 -13.44
N GLN A 71 20.88 2.47 -12.14
CA GLN A 71 20.57 3.82 -11.67
C GLN A 71 21.77 4.79 -11.75
N GLN A 72 22.99 4.27 -11.80
CA GLN A 72 24.24 5.02 -11.87
C GLN A 72 24.68 5.27 -13.32
N GLY A 73 23.97 4.72 -14.30
CA GLY A 73 24.30 4.84 -15.72
C GLY A 73 25.28 3.77 -16.22
N MET A 74 25.60 2.77 -15.40
CA MET A 74 26.46 1.66 -15.80
C MET A 74 25.67 0.66 -16.64
N ILE A 75 26.30 0.17 -17.72
CA ILE A 75 25.72 -0.84 -18.60
C ILE A 75 25.98 -2.22 -18.01
N ILE A 76 24.92 -3.01 -17.87
CA ILE A 76 24.90 -4.40 -17.41
C ILE A 76 24.38 -5.26 -18.55
N GLU A 77 25.08 -6.37 -18.83
CA GLU A 77 24.65 -7.36 -19.81
C GLU A 77 23.77 -8.42 -19.15
N LEU A 78 22.60 -8.66 -19.74
CA LEU A 78 21.61 -9.60 -19.22
C LEU A 78 21.78 -11.00 -19.81
N PRO A 79 21.29 -12.04 -19.12
CA PRO A 79 21.43 -13.42 -19.58
C PRO A 79 20.46 -13.78 -20.72
N PHE A 80 19.59 -12.86 -21.16
CA PHE A 80 18.64 -13.03 -22.25
C PHE A 80 18.60 -11.77 -23.11
N THR A 81 18.11 -11.91 -24.33
CA THR A 81 17.91 -10.81 -25.27
C THR A 81 16.43 -10.50 -25.39
N ILE A 82 16.07 -9.22 -25.44
CA ILE A 82 14.70 -8.77 -25.67
C ILE A 82 14.64 -7.98 -26.97
N GLU A 83 13.74 -8.39 -27.87
CA GLU A 83 13.43 -7.67 -29.10
C GLU A 83 12.01 -7.11 -29.01
N LEU A 84 11.83 -5.82 -29.31
CA LEU A 84 10.50 -5.23 -29.48
C LEU A 84 9.95 -5.64 -30.85
N ARG A 85 8.83 -6.38 -30.87
CA ARG A 85 8.10 -6.70 -32.10
C ARG A 85 7.15 -5.58 -32.47
N GLN A 86 6.36 -5.13 -31.49
CA GLN A 86 5.37 -4.09 -31.70
C GLN A 86 5.10 -3.34 -30.40
N PHE A 87 5.04 -2.02 -30.49
CA PHE A 87 4.47 -1.19 -29.43
C PHE A 87 2.98 -1.01 -29.68
N ILE A 88 2.18 -1.18 -28.63
CA ILE A 88 0.72 -1.07 -28.66
C ILE A 88 0.34 0.08 -27.74
N MET A 89 -0.45 1.02 -28.25
CA MET A 89 -1.04 2.08 -27.44
C MET A 89 -2.50 2.27 -27.81
N GLU A 90 -3.35 2.30 -26.81
CA GLU A 90 -4.73 2.73 -26.92
C GLU A 90 -4.84 4.10 -26.26
N THR A 91 -5.50 5.04 -26.92
CA THR A 91 -5.77 6.38 -26.39
C THR A 91 -7.26 6.55 -26.13
N TYR A 92 -7.60 7.43 -25.20
CA TYR A 92 -8.96 7.95 -25.07
C TYR A 92 -9.27 8.95 -26.20
N ASP A 93 -10.53 9.37 -26.30
CA ASP A 93 -10.98 10.35 -27.30
C ASP A 93 -10.29 11.71 -27.16
N ASP A 94 -9.76 12.03 -25.97
CA ASP A 94 -8.97 13.24 -25.68
C ASP A 94 -7.48 13.09 -26.01
N GLY A 95 -7.06 11.94 -26.56
CA GLY A 95 -5.68 11.65 -26.94
C GLY A 95 -4.78 11.17 -25.79
N LYS A 96 -5.26 11.12 -24.54
CA LYS A 96 -4.48 10.60 -23.42
C LYS A 96 -4.29 9.08 -23.53
N PRO A 97 -3.15 8.52 -23.09
CA PRO A 97 -2.93 7.08 -23.12
C PRO A 97 -3.89 6.37 -22.16
N LYS A 98 -4.71 5.47 -22.69
CA LYS A 98 -5.58 4.57 -21.95
C LYS A 98 -4.86 3.28 -21.55
N ARG A 99 -4.01 2.78 -22.45
CA ARG A 99 -3.20 1.57 -22.25
C ARG A 99 -1.98 1.69 -23.12
N TYR A 100 -0.83 1.24 -22.65
CA TYR A 100 0.31 0.99 -23.51
C TYR A 100 0.98 -0.32 -23.10
N ALA A 101 1.49 -1.03 -24.09
CA ALA A 101 2.05 -2.36 -23.97
C ALA A 101 3.15 -2.58 -25.00
N SER A 102 4.02 -3.53 -24.74
CA SER A 102 5.04 -3.97 -25.70
C SER A 102 4.92 -5.46 -25.96
N ASP A 103 4.71 -5.82 -27.22
CA ASP A 103 4.90 -7.17 -27.69
C ASP A 103 6.40 -7.39 -27.89
N ILE A 104 6.94 -8.31 -27.11
CA ILE A 104 8.36 -8.61 -27.09
C ILE A 104 8.61 -10.08 -27.42
N LEU A 105 9.76 -10.31 -28.04
CA LEU A 105 10.35 -11.63 -28.15
C LEU A 105 11.55 -11.69 -27.20
N ILE A 106 11.55 -12.66 -26.31
CA ILE A 106 12.65 -12.94 -25.41
C ILE A 106 13.35 -14.20 -25.90
N GLN A 107 14.67 -14.11 -26.03
CA GLN A 107 15.54 -15.23 -26.37
C GLN A 107 16.51 -15.46 -25.22
N ASP A 108 16.39 -16.61 -24.57
CA ASP A 108 17.36 -17.06 -23.57
C ASP A 108 18.60 -17.68 -24.25
N LYS A 109 19.70 -17.83 -23.50
CA LYS A 109 20.94 -18.50 -23.94
C LYS A 109 20.73 -19.95 -24.42
N THR A 110 19.59 -20.54 -24.11
CA THR A 110 19.18 -21.88 -24.55
C THR A 110 18.43 -21.89 -25.90
N ASP A 111 18.40 -20.77 -26.62
CA ASP A 111 17.66 -20.55 -27.89
C ASP A 111 16.14 -20.74 -27.76
N LYS A 112 15.62 -20.73 -26.53
CA LYS A 112 14.19 -20.76 -26.27
C LYS A 112 13.60 -19.38 -26.54
N ASN A 113 12.70 -19.33 -27.52
CA ASN A 113 11.96 -18.13 -27.89
C ASN A 113 10.64 -18.05 -27.10
N ILE A 114 10.50 -17.00 -26.30
CA ILE A 114 9.27 -16.70 -25.54
C ILE A 114 8.70 -15.40 -26.09
N GLN A 115 7.53 -15.48 -26.72
CA GLN A 115 6.79 -14.29 -27.14
C GLN A 115 5.77 -13.93 -26.05
N ALA A 116 5.79 -12.67 -25.63
CA ALA A 116 4.89 -12.17 -24.60
C ALA A 116 4.55 -10.69 -24.83
N THR A 117 3.37 -10.29 -24.34
CA THR A 117 2.95 -8.88 -24.29
C THR A 117 3.12 -8.39 -22.87
N ILE A 118 3.90 -7.33 -22.67
CA ILE A 118 4.04 -6.68 -21.37
C ILE A 118 3.15 -5.45 -21.33
N ASP A 119 2.13 -5.53 -20.48
CA ASP A 119 1.19 -4.44 -20.21
C ASP A 119 1.62 -3.66 -18.94
N VAL A 120 1.24 -2.39 -18.86
CA VAL A 120 1.29 -1.65 -17.58
C VAL A 120 0.47 -2.42 -16.53
N ASN A 121 0.97 -2.53 -15.30
CA ASN A 121 0.42 -3.32 -14.18
C ASN A 121 0.46 -4.85 -14.38
N LYS A 122 1.02 -5.38 -15.48
CA LYS A 122 1.14 -6.82 -15.72
C LYS A 122 2.58 -7.20 -16.06
N PRO A 123 3.48 -7.22 -15.06
CA PRO A 123 4.87 -7.58 -15.29
C PRO A 123 5.00 -9.05 -15.69
N LEU A 124 5.96 -9.32 -16.57
CA LEU A 124 6.34 -10.67 -16.97
C LEU A 124 7.44 -11.21 -16.05
N ASP A 125 7.33 -12.46 -15.62
CA ASP A 125 8.30 -13.13 -14.74
C ASP A 125 9.07 -14.21 -15.52
N ILE A 126 10.38 -14.03 -15.67
CA ILE A 126 11.28 -14.94 -16.39
C ILE A 126 12.59 -15.07 -15.62
N ASP A 127 12.97 -16.29 -15.24
CA ASP A 127 14.25 -16.62 -14.61
C ASP A 127 14.60 -15.72 -13.40
N GLY A 128 13.58 -15.35 -12.61
CA GLY A 128 13.71 -14.48 -11.44
C GLY A 128 13.72 -12.98 -11.75
N TRP A 129 13.68 -12.59 -13.03
CA TRP A 129 13.52 -11.21 -13.48
C TRP A 129 12.05 -10.89 -13.68
N LYS A 130 11.61 -9.77 -13.10
CA LYS A 130 10.33 -9.15 -13.42
C LYS A 130 10.55 -8.00 -14.40
N ILE A 131 9.87 -8.06 -15.54
CA ILE A 131 9.98 -7.08 -16.61
C ILE A 131 8.70 -6.24 -16.62
N TYR A 132 8.86 -4.93 -16.45
CA TYR A 132 7.79 -3.95 -16.36
C TYR A 132 7.78 -3.06 -17.60
N GLN A 133 6.58 -2.75 -18.08
CA GLN A 133 6.38 -1.71 -19.07
C GLN A 133 6.53 -0.34 -18.40
N PHE A 134 7.71 0.29 -18.50
CA PHE A 134 8.01 1.55 -17.81
C PHE A 134 7.59 2.76 -18.63
N GLY A 135 7.96 2.81 -19.91
CA GLY A 135 7.72 3.98 -20.74
C GLY A 135 7.90 3.74 -22.22
N TYR A 136 7.85 4.82 -23.00
CA TYR A 136 7.93 4.82 -24.46
C TYR A 136 8.38 6.21 -24.94
N ASP A 137 8.62 6.37 -26.24
CA ASP A 137 8.90 7.68 -26.81
C ASP A 137 7.63 8.54 -26.85
N THR A 138 7.52 9.45 -25.89
CA THR A 138 6.38 10.36 -25.74
C THR A 138 6.20 11.31 -26.92
N ARG A 139 7.26 11.58 -27.73
CA ARG A 139 7.17 12.42 -28.93
C ARG A 139 6.44 11.72 -30.06
N MET A 140 6.57 10.39 -30.15
CA MET A 140 5.93 9.58 -31.17
C MET A 140 4.57 9.01 -30.73
N GLY A 141 4.31 8.96 -29.43
CA GLY A 141 3.04 8.47 -28.88
C GLY A 141 2.73 7.05 -29.34
N ALA A 142 1.53 6.85 -29.92
CA ALA A 142 1.11 5.53 -30.41
C ALA A 142 1.97 4.97 -31.55
N LYS A 143 2.78 5.81 -32.21
CA LYS A 143 3.71 5.39 -33.28
C LYS A 143 5.12 5.07 -32.76
N SER A 144 5.31 5.01 -31.43
CA SER A 144 6.61 4.73 -30.83
C SER A 144 7.26 3.49 -31.43
N GLN A 145 8.51 3.64 -31.88
CA GLN A 145 9.35 2.52 -32.34
C GLN A 145 10.26 2.01 -31.23
N THR A 146 10.19 2.61 -30.05
CA THR A 146 10.97 2.24 -28.88
C THR A 146 10.07 1.96 -27.69
N SER A 147 10.52 1.07 -26.82
CA SER A 147 9.91 0.81 -25.53
C SER A 147 10.97 0.86 -24.45
N ILE A 148 10.60 1.45 -23.32
CA ILE A 148 11.45 1.49 -22.13
C ILE A 148 10.90 0.45 -21.17
N LEU A 149 11.70 -0.59 -20.95
CA LEU A 149 11.40 -1.67 -20.02
C LEU A 149 12.22 -1.48 -18.76
N GLU A 150 11.61 -1.70 -17.61
CA GLU A 150 12.32 -1.77 -16.34
C GLU A 150 12.38 -3.23 -15.89
N LEU A 151 13.59 -3.74 -15.66
CA LEU A 151 13.83 -5.11 -15.26
C LEU A 151 14.29 -5.11 -13.80
N VAL A 152 13.62 -5.91 -12.98
CA VAL A 152 13.89 -6.02 -11.55
C VAL A 152 14.12 -7.47 -11.19
N TYR A 153 15.33 -7.77 -10.72
CA TYR A 153 15.66 -9.05 -10.09
C TYR A 153 15.62 -8.87 -8.57
N ASP A 154 14.80 -9.66 -7.89
CA ASP A 154 14.61 -9.57 -6.43
C ASP A 154 14.43 -10.98 -5.83
N PRO A 155 15.49 -11.59 -5.27
CA PRO A 155 15.41 -12.94 -4.69
C PRO A 155 14.68 -12.96 -3.34
N TRP A 156 14.51 -11.80 -2.68
CA TRP A 156 13.89 -11.69 -1.36
C TRP A 156 12.38 -11.56 -1.42
N LEU A 157 11.84 -11.38 -2.64
CA LEU A 157 10.44 -11.14 -2.91
C LEU A 157 9.47 -12.10 -2.19
N PRO A 158 9.67 -13.44 -2.18
CA PRO A 158 8.76 -14.34 -1.48
C PRO A 158 8.71 -14.09 0.03
N ILE A 159 9.84 -13.72 0.64
CA ILE A 159 9.94 -13.49 2.09
C ILE A 159 9.32 -12.13 2.45
N VAL A 160 9.50 -11.11 1.60
CA VAL A 160 8.78 -9.83 1.74
C VAL A 160 7.27 -10.06 1.74
N TYR A 161 6.76 -10.87 0.80
CA TYR A 161 5.34 -11.22 0.78
C TYR A 161 4.88 -11.98 2.01
N ALA A 162 5.69 -12.89 2.56
CA ALA A 162 5.38 -13.53 3.83
C ALA A 162 5.17 -12.49 4.95
N GLY A 163 6.06 -11.49 5.05
CA GLY A 163 5.90 -10.38 6.01
C GLY A 163 4.60 -9.58 5.81
N ILE A 164 4.28 -9.23 4.54
CA ILE A 164 3.05 -8.51 4.17
C ILE A 164 1.79 -9.32 4.53
N TYR A 165 1.76 -10.62 4.23
CA TYR A 165 0.61 -11.47 4.55
C TYR A 165 0.43 -11.67 6.06
N LEU A 166 1.51 -11.74 6.83
CA LEU A 166 1.44 -11.76 8.29
C LEU A 166 0.86 -10.45 8.83
N LEU A 167 1.28 -9.30 8.30
CA LEU A 167 0.68 -8.00 8.64
C LEU A 167 -0.82 -7.98 8.31
N LEU A 168 -1.22 -8.43 7.12
CA LEU A 168 -2.62 -8.48 6.73
C LEU A 168 -3.45 -9.39 7.66
N GLY A 169 -2.95 -10.58 7.97
CA GLY A 169 -3.57 -11.50 8.91
C GLY A 169 -3.70 -10.90 10.32
N SER A 170 -2.69 -10.15 10.76
CA SER A 170 -2.70 -9.49 12.08
C SER A 170 -3.80 -8.44 12.19
N VAL A 171 -4.03 -7.69 11.11
CA VAL A 171 -5.06 -6.66 11.03
C VAL A 171 -6.45 -7.27 10.98
N ILE A 172 -6.64 -8.35 10.22
CA ILE A 172 -7.90 -9.10 10.20
C ILE A 172 -8.24 -9.59 11.62
N LEU A 173 -7.27 -10.20 12.31
CA LEU A 173 -7.45 -10.63 13.71
C LEU A 173 -7.76 -9.46 14.65
N MET A 174 -7.13 -8.30 14.45
CA MET A 174 -7.42 -7.10 15.22
C MET A 174 -8.88 -6.63 15.00
N LEU A 175 -9.36 -6.56 13.76
CA LEU A 175 -10.73 -6.20 13.44
C LEU A 175 -11.75 -7.18 14.03
N LEU A 176 -11.48 -8.48 13.96
CA LEU A 176 -12.33 -9.52 14.53
C LEU A 176 -12.48 -9.40 16.06
N ARG A 177 -11.48 -8.82 16.74
CA ARG A 177 -11.49 -8.59 18.19
C ARG A 177 -12.18 -7.28 18.59
N VAL A 178 -11.99 -6.24 17.78
CA VAL A 178 -12.56 -4.91 18.05
C VAL A 178 -14.06 -4.88 17.77
N ILE A 179 -14.50 -5.58 16.72
CA ILE A 179 -15.91 -5.63 16.32
C ILE A 179 -16.58 -6.77 17.08
N PRO A 180 -17.54 -6.49 18.00
CA PRO A 180 -18.21 -7.54 18.75
C PRO A 180 -19.28 -8.23 17.89
N TRP A 181 -18.85 -9.06 16.93
CA TRP A 181 -19.70 -9.69 15.90
C TRP A 181 -21.00 -10.31 16.44
N LYS A 182 -20.93 -11.07 17.54
CA LYS A 182 -22.13 -11.68 18.14
C LYS A 182 -23.12 -10.63 18.64
N GLY A 183 -22.63 -9.60 19.31
CA GLY A 183 -23.45 -8.48 19.80
C GLY A 183 -24.01 -7.65 18.64
N SER A 184 -23.19 -7.33 17.65
CA SER A 184 -23.61 -6.59 16.44
C SER A 184 -24.67 -7.33 15.65
N VAL A 185 -24.55 -8.65 15.46
CA VAL A 185 -25.55 -9.47 14.77
C VAL A 185 -26.85 -9.56 15.57
N GLN A 186 -26.77 -9.75 16.90
CA GLN A 186 -27.96 -9.73 17.74
C GLN A 186 -28.64 -8.35 17.75
N GLN A 187 -27.88 -7.27 17.81
CA GLN A 187 -28.38 -5.90 17.75
C GLN A 187 -29.06 -5.62 16.40
N ALA A 188 -28.45 -6.05 15.29
CA ALA A 188 -28.99 -5.92 13.94
C ALA A 188 -30.28 -6.71 13.76
N ARG A 189 -30.35 -7.93 14.33
CA ARG A 189 -31.59 -8.72 14.38
C ARG A 189 -32.69 -8.07 15.23
N LYS A 190 -32.32 -7.46 16.36
CA LYS A 190 -33.28 -6.75 17.25
C LYS A 190 -33.79 -5.44 16.65
N HIS A 191 -32.97 -4.74 15.87
CA HIS A 191 -33.33 -3.46 15.26
C HIS A 191 -33.03 -3.43 13.76
N PRO A 192 -33.76 -4.23 12.95
CA PRO A 192 -33.45 -4.41 11.53
C PRO A 192 -33.54 -3.09 10.75
N LYS A 193 -34.51 -2.23 11.06
CA LYS A 193 -34.64 -0.90 10.44
C LYS A 193 -33.41 0.01 10.70
N ARG A 194 -32.83 -0.04 11.90
CA ARG A 194 -31.62 0.74 12.24
C ARG A 194 -30.37 0.17 11.56
N ALA A 195 -30.27 -1.16 11.44
CA ALA A 195 -29.19 -1.81 10.73
C ALA A 195 -29.24 -1.53 9.22
N ILE A 196 -30.44 -1.59 8.61
CA ILE A 196 -30.66 -1.22 7.22
C ILE A 196 -30.37 0.26 7.01
N LEU A 197 -30.82 1.15 7.91
CA LEU A 197 -30.49 2.58 7.86
C LEU A 197 -28.98 2.82 7.93
N LEU A 198 -28.27 2.15 8.84
CA LEU A 198 -26.82 2.28 8.96
C LEU A 198 -26.11 1.78 7.70
N PHE A 199 -26.51 0.62 7.18
CA PHE A 199 -25.96 0.06 5.95
C PHE A 199 -26.22 0.99 4.75
N THR A 200 -27.43 1.50 4.61
CA THR A 200 -27.80 2.46 3.55
C THR A 200 -27.07 3.79 3.69
N LEU A 201 -26.84 4.30 4.90
CA LEU A 201 -26.02 5.50 5.13
C LEU A 201 -24.55 5.27 4.78
N ILE A 202 -23.99 4.10 5.11
CA ILE A 202 -22.62 3.73 4.71
C ILE A 202 -22.53 3.65 3.18
N MET A 203 -23.47 2.95 2.53
CA MET A 203 -23.53 2.86 1.07
C MET A 203 -23.75 4.23 0.42
N ALA A 204 -24.62 5.08 0.97
CA ALA A 204 -24.84 6.44 0.48
C ALA A 204 -23.59 7.29 0.65
N CYS A 205 -22.85 7.17 1.75
CA CYS A 205 -21.57 7.83 1.94
C CYS A 205 -20.54 7.35 0.90
N PHE A 206 -20.47 6.04 0.61
CA PHE A 206 -19.64 5.49 -0.46
C PHE A 206 -20.03 6.03 -1.84
N ILE A 207 -21.33 6.10 -2.15
CA ILE A 207 -21.84 6.65 -3.41
C ILE A 207 -21.55 8.14 -3.51
N CYS A 208 -21.72 8.90 -2.43
CA CYS A 208 -21.37 10.30 -2.36
C CYS A 208 -19.86 10.50 -2.56
N ILE A 209 -19.00 9.76 -1.86
CA ILE A 209 -17.55 9.82 -2.06
C ILE A 209 -17.19 9.46 -3.50
N HIS A 210 -17.81 8.43 -4.08
CA HIS A 210 -17.64 8.10 -5.48
C HIS A 210 -18.00 9.30 -6.37
N HIS A 211 -19.21 9.84 -6.22
CA HIS A 211 -19.77 10.92 -7.03
C HIS A 211 -19.02 12.25 -6.90
N PHE A 212 -18.60 12.61 -5.69
CA PHE A 212 -17.89 13.86 -5.39
C PHE A 212 -16.37 13.77 -5.55
N MET A 213 -15.82 12.61 -5.91
CA MET A 213 -14.41 12.46 -6.31
C MET A 213 -14.33 12.45 -7.84
N PRO A 214 -14.01 13.58 -8.50
CA PRO A 214 -13.99 13.70 -9.95
C PRO A 214 -12.98 12.75 -10.62
N ILE A 215 -11.93 12.34 -9.89
CA ILE A 215 -10.93 11.35 -10.33
C ILE A 215 -11.52 9.95 -10.53
N LEU A 216 -12.59 9.59 -9.81
CA LEU A 216 -13.27 8.30 -10.04
C LEU A 216 -14.25 8.36 -11.22
N HIS A 217 -14.57 9.57 -11.68
CA HIS A 217 -15.50 9.85 -12.78
C HIS A 217 -14.80 10.36 -14.04
N SER A 218 -13.48 10.62 -13.99
CA SER A 218 -12.74 10.97 -15.19
C SER A 218 -12.71 9.75 -16.10
N SER A 219 -13.27 9.90 -17.29
CA SER A 219 -13.31 8.87 -18.33
C SER A 219 -11.92 8.46 -18.84
N THR A 220 -10.86 9.06 -18.29
CA THR A 220 -9.47 8.93 -18.74
C THR A 220 -8.53 8.61 -17.58
N LEU A 221 -8.62 7.39 -17.03
CA LEU A 221 -7.64 6.92 -16.04
C LEU A 221 -6.32 6.57 -16.72
N VAL A 222 -5.21 7.11 -16.21
CA VAL A 222 -3.89 6.71 -16.68
C VAL A 222 -3.67 5.21 -16.47
N PRO A 223 -2.90 4.51 -17.32
CA PRO A 223 -2.84 3.05 -17.32
C PRO A 223 -2.43 2.46 -15.96
N ALA A 224 -1.52 3.13 -15.24
CA ALA A 224 -1.06 2.71 -13.91
C ALA A 224 -2.19 2.64 -12.87
N LEU A 225 -3.25 3.44 -12.99
CA LEU A 225 -4.40 3.42 -12.07
C LEU A 225 -5.38 2.28 -12.35
N GLN A 226 -5.29 1.62 -13.50
CA GLN A 226 -6.14 0.49 -13.86
C GLN A 226 -5.60 -0.81 -13.23
N SER A 227 -5.73 -0.91 -11.90
CA SER A 227 -5.27 -2.07 -11.11
C SER A 227 -6.38 -2.57 -10.18
N PRO A 228 -6.49 -3.91 -9.95
CA PRO A 228 -7.41 -4.48 -8.97
C PRO A 228 -7.22 -3.96 -7.55
N TRP A 229 -6.02 -3.48 -7.22
CA TRP A 229 -5.65 -2.99 -5.89
C TRP A 229 -6.07 -1.53 -5.64
N PHE A 230 -6.25 -0.75 -6.71
CA PHE A 230 -6.50 0.69 -6.63
C PHE A 230 -7.79 1.03 -5.86
N VAL A 231 -8.91 0.37 -6.22
CA VAL A 231 -10.20 0.63 -5.58
C VAL A 231 -10.22 0.17 -4.11
N PRO A 232 -9.82 -1.08 -3.77
CA PRO A 232 -9.72 -1.53 -2.37
C PRO A 232 -8.81 -0.65 -1.51
N HIS A 233 -7.69 -0.17 -2.06
CA HIS A 233 -6.78 0.75 -1.39
C HIS A 233 -7.47 2.05 -0.96
N ILE A 234 -8.19 2.70 -1.88
CA ILE A 234 -8.92 3.95 -1.59
C ILE A 234 -10.02 3.70 -0.57
N VAL A 235 -10.81 2.65 -0.76
CA VAL A 235 -11.92 2.28 0.15
C VAL A 235 -11.42 2.08 1.58
N ALA A 236 -10.29 1.39 1.75
CA ALA A 236 -9.69 1.18 3.06
C ALA A 236 -9.29 2.50 3.73
N TYR A 237 -8.70 3.44 3.00
CA TYR A 237 -8.37 4.76 3.56
C TYR A 237 -9.60 5.60 3.91
N MET A 238 -10.66 5.57 3.11
CA MET A 238 -11.90 6.29 3.42
C MET A 238 -12.53 5.78 4.72
N LEU A 239 -12.55 4.46 4.93
CA LEU A 239 -12.99 3.85 6.19
C LEU A 239 -12.07 4.21 7.36
N ALA A 240 -10.75 4.21 7.15
CA ALA A 240 -9.81 4.62 8.16
C ALA A 240 -10.03 6.07 8.60
N TYR A 241 -10.14 7.00 7.64
CA TYR A 241 -10.22 8.44 7.93
C TYR A 241 -11.52 8.79 8.66
N THR A 242 -12.63 8.14 8.31
CA THR A 242 -13.91 8.34 9.00
C THR A 242 -13.87 7.88 10.45
N LEU A 243 -13.31 6.69 10.72
CA LEU A 243 -13.17 6.17 12.08
C LEU A 243 -12.19 6.99 12.93
N LEU A 244 -11.05 7.38 12.36
CA LEU A 244 -10.04 8.20 13.03
C LEU A 244 -10.52 9.65 13.26
N GLY A 245 -11.33 10.19 12.34
CA GLY A 245 -12.02 11.46 12.52
C GLY A 245 -13.05 11.41 13.64
N ALA A 246 -13.85 10.34 13.71
CA ALA A 246 -14.76 10.13 14.85
C ALA A 246 -14.00 10.02 16.18
N ALA A 247 -12.84 9.34 16.20
CA ALA A 247 -11.98 9.27 17.37
C ALA A 247 -11.43 10.66 17.77
N ALA A 248 -11.07 11.51 16.81
CA ALA A 248 -10.62 12.88 17.07
C ALA A 248 -11.73 13.75 17.68
N VAL A 249 -12.96 13.69 17.13
CA VAL A 249 -14.13 14.38 17.70
C VAL A 249 -14.42 13.90 19.12
N MET A 250 -14.44 12.59 19.35
CA MET A 250 -14.60 12.02 20.68
C MET A 250 -13.48 12.45 21.64
N SER A 251 -12.25 12.64 21.13
CA SER A 251 -11.14 13.13 21.93
C SER A 251 -11.37 14.56 22.41
N VAL A 252 -11.85 15.45 21.53
CA VAL A 252 -12.25 16.82 21.90
C VAL A 252 -13.36 16.80 22.95
N LEU A 253 -14.43 16.03 22.73
CA LEU A 253 -15.54 15.91 23.68
C LEU A 253 -15.06 15.40 25.05
N SER A 254 -14.12 14.46 25.08
CA SER A 254 -13.55 13.92 26.32
C SER A 254 -12.64 14.90 27.06
N LEU A 255 -12.08 15.89 26.37
CA LEU A 255 -11.28 16.97 26.95
C LEU A 255 -12.16 18.11 27.47
N THR A 256 -13.27 18.41 26.80
CA THR A 256 -14.13 19.56 27.13
C THR A 256 -15.31 19.23 28.03
N THR A 257 -15.74 17.96 28.10
CA THR A 257 -16.93 17.53 28.86
C THR A 257 -16.61 16.40 29.83
N SER A 258 -17.60 15.98 30.64
CA SER A 258 -17.52 14.79 31.50
C SER A 258 -17.67 13.47 30.74
N PHE A 259 -17.87 13.50 29.41
CA PHE A 259 -18.04 12.32 28.57
C PHE A 259 -16.72 11.54 28.45
N LYS A 260 -16.61 10.38 29.13
CA LYS A 260 -15.39 9.55 29.12
C LYS A 260 -15.68 8.12 28.69
N HIS A 261 -15.85 7.91 27.38
CA HIS A 261 -16.00 6.57 26.80
C HIS A 261 -14.70 6.10 26.14
N MET A 262 -13.66 5.93 26.94
CA MET A 262 -12.31 5.61 26.45
C MET A 262 -12.24 4.26 25.73
N SER A 263 -13.07 3.29 26.13
CA SER A 263 -13.17 1.99 25.46
C SER A 263 -13.66 2.13 24.00
N VAL A 264 -14.68 2.96 23.77
CA VAL A 264 -15.21 3.21 22.42
C VAL A 264 -14.16 3.92 21.56
N LEU A 265 -13.49 4.92 22.13
CA LEU A 265 -12.44 5.68 21.45
C LEU A 265 -11.25 4.78 21.08
N ASN A 266 -10.80 3.87 21.97
CA ASN A 266 -9.78 2.88 21.64
C ASN A 266 -10.23 1.96 20.49
N ASN A 267 -11.47 1.48 20.51
CA ASN A 267 -12.00 0.63 19.45
C ASN A 267 -12.05 1.35 18.09
N LEU A 268 -12.41 2.64 18.06
CA LEU A 268 -12.35 3.45 16.84
C LEU A 268 -10.92 3.58 16.32
N VAL A 269 -9.95 3.80 17.20
CA VAL A 269 -8.54 3.90 16.81
C VAL A 269 -8.00 2.56 16.32
N TYR A 270 -8.31 1.45 16.99
CA TYR A 270 -7.91 0.11 16.54
C TYR A 270 -8.52 -0.20 15.16
N ALA A 271 -9.81 0.04 14.96
CA ALA A 271 -10.46 -0.19 13.67
C ALA A 271 -9.91 0.74 12.58
N GLY A 272 -9.72 2.03 12.89
CA GLY A 272 -9.16 3.01 11.98
C GLY A 272 -7.73 2.67 11.56
N LEU A 273 -6.86 2.31 12.50
CA LEU A 273 -5.48 1.88 12.21
C LEU A 273 -5.45 0.57 11.42
N ALA A 274 -6.36 -0.36 11.68
CA ALA A 274 -6.52 -1.57 10.87
C ALA A 274 -6.77 -1.23 9.41
N PHE A 275 -7.81 -0.44 9.12
CA PHE A 275 -8.13 -0.05 7.74
C PHE A 275 -7.02 0.79 7.10
N MET A 276 -6.34 1.64 7.87
CA MET A 276 -5.19 2.40 7.39
C MET A 276 -4.05 1.47 6.98
N THR A 277 -3.77 0.44 7.79
CA THR A 277 -2.74 -0.56 7.49
C THR A 277 -3.11 -1.36 6.25
N ILE A 278 -4.37 -1.79 6.10
CA ILE A 278 -4.85 -2.45 4.87
C ILE A 278 -4.65 -1.54 3.65
N GLY A 279 -5.00 -0.25 3.76
CA GLY A 279 -4.77 0.74 2.73
C GLY A 279 -3.29 0.83 2.33
N MET A 280 -2.39 0.95 3.31
CA MET A 280 -0.95 0.97 3.06
C MET A 280 -0.46 -0.31 2.38
N LEU A 281 -0.90 -1.50 2.82
CA LEU A 281 -0.50 -2.77 2.23
C LEU A 281 -1.00 -2.94 0.79
N PHE A 282 -2.27 -2.62 0.51
CA PHE A 282 -2.80 -2.63 -0.85
C PHE A 282 -2.12 -1.59 -1.74
N GLY A 283 -1.73 -0.45 -1.17
CA GLY A 283 -0.95 0.57 -1.87
C GLY A 283 0.43 0.05 -2.27
N ALA A 284 1.11 -0.65 -1.36
CA ALA A 284 2.40 -1.25 -1.64
C ALA A 284 2.33 -2.36 -2.71
N LEU A 285 1.27 -3.18 -2.69
CA LEU A 285 1.03 -4.20 -3.73
C LEU A 285 0.75 -3.57 -5.09
N TRP A 286 -0.12 -2.54 -5.12
CA TRP A 286 -0.39 -1.76 -6.32
C TRP A 286 0.89 -1.13 -6.88
N ALA A 287 1.69 -0.50 -6.03
CA ALA A 287 2.94 0.13 -6.46
C ALA A 287 3.93 -0.88 -7.03
N LYS A 288 3.98 -2.09 -6.45
CA LYS A 288 4.84 -3.18 -6.94
C LYS A 288 4.42 -3.61 -8.35
N GLU A 289 3.13 -3.68 -8.66
CA GLU A 289 2.65 -4.02 -10.00
C GLU A 289 2.88 -2.91 -11.02
N ALA A 290 2.70 -1.65 -10.63
CA ALA A 290 2.78 -0.50 -11.52
C ALA A 290 4.22 -0.06 -11.82
N TRP A 291 5.09 -0.03 -10.81
CA TRP A 291 6.43 0.59 -10.88
C TRP A 291 7.55 -0.34 -10.37
N GLY A 292 7.23 -1.59 -10.04
CA GLY A 292 8.18 -2.60 -9.58
C GLY A 292 8.74 -2.38 -8.17
N HIS A 293 8.34 -1.31 -7.47
CA HIS A 293 8.77 -0.99 -6.10
C HIS A 293 7.58 -0.92 -5.14
N TYR A 294 7.80 -1.25 -3.86
CA TYR A 294 6.74 -1.21 -2.84
C TYR A 294 6.47 0.18 -2.27
N TRP A 295 7.50 1.03 -2.28
CA TRP A 295 7.51 2.31 -1.59
C TRP A 295 8.64 3.16 -2.19
N ALA A 296 8.34 4.41 -2.51
CA ALA A 296 9.26 5.38 -3.10
C ALA A 296 9.65 6.51 -2.13
N TRP A 297 9.13 6.53 -0.89
CA TRP A 297 9.32 7.62 0.08
C TRP A 297 8.90 8.98 -0.47
N ASP A 298 7.92 8.98 -1.36
CA ASP A 298 7.35 10.21 -1.85
C ASP A 298 6.67 10.98 -0.69
N PRO A 299 6.35 12.27 -0.86
CA PRO A 299 5.76 13.05 0.23
C PRO A 299 4.47 12.43 0.79
N LYS A 300 3.63 11.82 -0.07
CA LYS A 300 2.36 11.24 0.35
C LYS A 300 2.54 9.98 1.17
N GLU A 301 3.38 9.08 0.69
CA GLU A 301 3.84 7.89 1.39
C GLU A 301 4.47 8.26 2.74
N THR A 302 5.37 9.23 2.76
CA THR A 302 6.05 9.69 3.97
C THR A 302 5.06 10.18 5.03
N TRP A 303 4.08 11.02 4.66
CA TRP A 303 3.04 11.49 5.59
C TRP A 303 2.11 10.36 6.04
N ALA A 304 1.83 9.37 5.18
CA ALA A 304 1.06 8.19 5.56
C ALA A 304 1.80 7.37 6.61
N ALA A 305 3.12 7.16 6.46
CA ALA A 305 3.95 6.50 7.46
C ALA A 305 4.01 7.27 8.79
N ILE A 306 4.21 8.59 8.76
CA ILE A 306 4.22 9.43 9.96
C ILE A 306 2.89 9.33 10.70
N THR A 307 1.77 9.43 9.97
CA THR A 307 0.43 9.30 10.54
C THR A 307 0.22 7.92 11.16
N TRP A 308 0.63 6.86 10.46
CA TRP A 308 0.54 5.48 10.94
C TRP A 308 1.34 5.27 12.22
N PHE A 309 2.59 5.75 12.28
CA PHE A 309 3.42 5.69 13.48
C PHE A 309 2.86 6.51 14.64
N SER A 310 2.21 7.65 14.38
CA SER A 310 1.60 8.48 15.43
C SER A 310 0.45 7.76 16.15
N TYR A 311 -0.46 7.12 15.40
CA TYR A 311 -1.53 6.29 15.96
C TYR A 311 -1.01 5.00 16.59
N LEU A 312 0.05 4.40 16.03
CA LEU A 312 0.72 3.27 16.67
C LEU A 312 1.32 3.69 18.03
N GLY A 313 1.93 4.87 18.10
CA GLY A 313 2.44 5.47 19.33
C GLY A 313 1.34 5.68 20.37
N TYR A 314 0.15 6.13 19.96
CA TYR A 314 -1.02 6.21 20.84
C TYR A 314 -1.38 4.84 21.43
N ILE A 315 -1.48 3.79 20.61
CA ILE A 315 -1.82 2.44 21.09
C ILE A 315 -0.79 1.96 22.11
N HIS A 316 0.50 2.09 21.79
CA HIS A 316 1.56 1.66 22.69
C HIS A 316 1.55 2.46 23.99
N TYR A 317 1.30 3.77 23.94
CA TYR A 317 1.15 4.61 25.13
C TYR A 317 -0.02 4.15 26.03
N ARG A 318 -1.15 3.76 25.44
CA ARG A 318 -2.31 3.22 26.17
C ARG A 318 -2.05 1.87 26.84
N LEU A 319 -1.06 1.12 26.38
CA LEU A 319 -0.63 -0.15 27.00
C LEU A 319 0.29 0.06 28.20
N ILE A 320 0.87 1.26 28.37
CA ILE A 320 1.72 1.58 29.53
C ILE A 320 0.86 1.71 30.79
N PRO A 321 1.22 1.04 31.91
CA PRO A 321 0.54 1.22 33.19
C PRO A 321 0.59 2.68 33.66
N ASN A 322 -0.50 3.17 34.28
CA ASN A 322 -0.59 4.54 34.82
C ASN A 322 -0.36 5.67 33.80
N HIS A 323 -0.62 5.43 32.51
CA HIS A 323 -0.57 6.48 31.50
C HIS A 323 -1.57 7.60 31.79
N LYS A 324 -1.22 8.83 31.40
CA LYS A 324 -2.08 10.00 31.58
C LYS A 324 -3.10 10.05 30.45
N GLU A 325 -4.39 9.88 30.76
CA GLU A 325 -5.45 9.91 29.76
C GLU A 325 -5.48 11.21 28.94
N LYS A 326 -5.27 12.35 29.61
CA LYS A 326 -5.21 13.66 28.92
C LYS A 326 -4.13 13.70 27.84
N LEU A 327 -2.96 13.09 28.09
CA LEU A 327 -1.90 13.04 27.09
C LEU A 327 -2.30 12.17 25.90
N ALA A 328 -2.92 11.02 26.15
CA ALA A 328 -3.42 10.14 25.11
C ALA A 328 -4.45 10.84 24.21
N LEU A 329 -5.34 11.66 24.78
CA LEU A 329 -6.32 12.44 24.02
C LEU A 329 -5.64 13.48 23.11
N TRP A 330 -4.63 14.20 23.62
CA TRP A 330 -3.84 15.13 22.80
C TRP A 330 -3.06 14.42 21.69
N MET A 331 -2.50 13.24 21.95
CA MET A 331 -1.84 12.43 20.91
C MET A 331 -2.78 12.14 19.73
N LEU A 332 -4.07 11.87 19.99
CA LEU A 332 -5.05 11.64 18.92
C LEU A 332 -5.34 12.88 18.09
N LEU A 333 -5.40 14.07 18.72
CA LEU A 333 -5.59 15.33 18.00
C LEU A 333 -4.39 15.64 17.10
N ILE A 334 -3.18 15.42 17.61
CA ILE A 334 -1.94 15.56 16.82
C ILE A 334 -1.93 14.55 15.68
N SER A 335 -2.24 13.27 15.95
CA SER A 335 -2.29 12.21 14.93
C SER A 335 -3.30 12.54 13.82
N PHE A 336 -4.45 13.13 14.19
CA PHE A 336 -5.47 13.55 13.23
C PHE A 336 -5.03 14.77 12.41
N ALA A 337 -4.28 15.70 12.99
CA ALA A 337 -3.68 16.82 12.25
C ALA A 337 -2.65 16.32 11.23
N LEU A 338 -1.80 15.35 11.60
CA LEU A 338 -0.86 14.69 10.69
C LEU A 338 -1.60 13.99 9.52
N LEU A 339 -2.74 13.36 9.81
CA LEU A 339 -3.59 12.74 8.80
C LEU A 339 -4.08 13.74 7.74
N GLN A 340 -4.36 15.00 8.11
CA GLN A 340 -4.81 16.02 7.16
C GLN A 340 -3.77 16.32 6.07
N MET A 341 -2.48 16.13 6.38
CA MET A 341 -1.40 16.29 5.39
C MET A 341 -1.57 15.31 4.22
N CYS A 342 -2.01 14.08 4.50
CA CYS A 342 -2.24 13.06 3.47
C CYS A 342 -3.44 13.38 2.57
N TRP A 343 -4.46 14.05 3.11
CA TRP A 343 -5.70 14.30 2.38
C TRP A 343 -5.60 15.53 1.48
N TRP A 344 -5.20 16.67 2.05
CA TRP A 344 -5.14 17.93 1.31
C TRP A 344 -3.86 18.71 1.53
N GLY A 345 -3.13 18.50 2.64
CA GLY A 345 -1.93 19.28 2.95
C GLY A 345 -0.82 19.18 1.90
N ILE A 346 -0.65 18.03 1.25
CA ILE A 346 0.34 17.85 0.17
C ILE A 346 0.12 18.80 -1.01
N LYS A 347 -1.13 19.22 -1.28
CA LYS A 347 -1.43 20.18 -2.36
C LYS A 347 -0.78 21.54 -2.15
N PHE A 348 -0.49 21.88 -0.89
CA PHE A 348 0.08 23.16 -0.48
C PHE A 348 1.61 23.12 -0.34
N LEU A 349 2.25 21.98 -0.63
CA LEU A 349 3.71 21.80 -0.58
C LEU A 349 4.27 21.83 -2.01
N PRO A 350 4.95 22.91 -2.45
CA PRO A 350 5.50 23.02 -3.81
C PRO A 350 6.44 21.88 -4.16
N ALA A 351 7.35 21.51 -3.24
CA ALA A 351 8.27 20.39 -3.43
C ALA A 351 7.56 19.03 -3.63
N ALA A 352 6.31 18.89 -3.16
CA ALA A 352 5.55 17.67 -3.33
C ALA A 352 4.79 17.59 -4.65
N GLN A 353 4.51 18.74 -5.29
CA GLN A 353 3.89 18.78 -6.62
C GLN A 353 4.85 18.29 -7.71
N GLU A 354 6.16 18.47 -7.52
CA GLU A 354 7.19 18.09 -8.49
C GLU A 354 7.74 16.66 -8.29
N SER A 355 7.67 16.13 -7.06
CA SER A 355 8.33 14.87 -6.68
C SER A 355 7.39 13.70 -6.41
N SER A 356 6.08 13.93 -6.27
CA SER A 356 5.13 12.88 -5.92
C SER A 356 4.60 12.15 -7.16
N VAL A 357 4.74 10.82 -7.16
CA VAL A 357 4.13 9.93 -8.17
C VAL A 357 2.59 9.87 -8.08
N HIS A 358 2.02 10.50 -7.04
CA HIS A 358 0.59 10.56 -6.77
C HIS A 358 -0.05 11.89 -7.14
N VAL A 359 0.72 12.82 -7.71
CA VAL A 359 0.21 14.04 -8.34
C VAL A 359 0.10 13.78 -9.83
N TYR A 360 -1.13 13.52 -10.28
CA TYR A 360 -1.45 13.37 -11.69
C TYR A 360 -1.90 14.73 -12.22
N ASN A 361 -1.09 15.34 -13.08
CA ASN A 361 -1.42 16.60 -13.77
C ASN A 361 -2.43 16.40 -14.90
#